data_AF-A0A1I5A409-F1
#
_entry.id   AF-A0A1I5A409-F1
#
_cell.length_a   1.000
_cell.length_b   1.000
_cell.length_c   1.000
_cell.angle_alpha   90.00
_cell.angle_beta   90.00
_cell.angle_gamma   90.00
#
_symmetry.space_group_name_H-M   'P 1'
#
loop_
_entity.id
_entity.type
_entity.pdbx_description
1 polymer ?
#
loop_
_entity_poly.entity_id
_entity_poly.type
_entity_poly.pdbx_seq_one_letter_code
_entity_poly.pdbx_strand_id
1 'polypeptide(L)'
;MKISILYILICFCVFSNISFSQSKKGDKIYILFDNYKDKHEKDVVFKSYLICVDDKHIDFGYGTAEKVEKLKQLKYPITNRKKLSAIIANDFFENNKIEFYVIEKVGDYYYKRRVDYRFRMEEHDESFWHQKVK
;
A
#
# COMPACT_ATOMS: atom_id res chain seq x y z
N MET A 1 -17.12 15.02 51.34
CA MET A 1 -16.40 15.23 50.07
C MET A 1 -16.55 13.97 49.22
N LYS A 2 -17.41 14.01 48.19
CA LYS A 2 -17.54 12.92 47.23
C LYS A 2 -16.55 13.19 46.10
N ILE A 3 -15.34 12.67 46.22
CA ILE A 3 -14.35 12.75 45.15
C ILE A 3 -14.79 11.80 44.05
N SER A 4 -15.05 12.39 42.90
CA SER A 4 -15.60 11.81 41.68
C SER A 4 -14.87 10.56 41.22
N ILE A 5 -15.42 9.38 41.56
CA ILE A 5 -15.05 8.08 40.98
C ILE A 5 -15.28 8.07 39.44
N LEU A 6 -16.03 9.03 38.91
CA LEU A 6 -16.34 9.18 37.49
C LEU A 6 -15.12 9.49 36.60
N TYR A 7 -14.04 10.06 37.14
CA TYR A 7 -12.87 10.42 36.32
C TYR A 7 -11.90 9.25 36.06
N ILE A 8 -11.92 8.20 36.89
CA ILE A 8 -11.01 7.06 36.73
C ILE A 8 -11.53 6.12 35.62
N LEU A 9 -12.84 6.05 35.39
CA LEU A 9 -13.41 5.23 34.32
C LEU A 9 -13.14 5.79 32.91
N ILE A 10 -12.94 7.11 32.78
CA ILE A 10 -12.75 7.75 31.46
C ILE A 10 -11.33 7.54 30.95
N CYS A 11 -10.31 7.42 31.82
CA CYS A 11 -8.94 7.13 31.37
C CYS A 11 -8.75 5.68 30.88
N PHE A 12 -9.63 4.74 31.25
CA PHE A 12 -9.47 3.33 30.85
C PHE A 12 -10.15 3.00 29.50
N CYS A 13 -11.05 3.85 29.01
CA CYS A 13 -11.74 3.61 27.73
C CYS A 13 -11.05 4.23 26.51
N VAL A 14 -10.07 5.13 26.68
CA VAL A 14 -9.42 5.82 25.55
C VAL A 14 -8.22 5.05 24.99
N PHE A 15 -7.70 4.04 25.70
CA PHE A 15 -6.56 3.24 25.21
C PHE A 15 -6.94 2.05 24.31
N SER A 16 -8.23 1.80 24.08
CA SER A 16 -8.70 0.53 23.48
C SER A 16 -8.98 0.56 21.97
N ASN A 17 -8.43 1.50 21.18
CA ASN A 17 -8.69 1.52 19.72
C ASN A 17 -7.47 1.74 18.82
N ILE A 18 -6.25 1.57 19.32
CA ILE A 18 -5.09 1.43 18.43
C ILE A 18 -4.86 -0.06 18.20
N SER A 19 -5.83 -0.74 17.58
CA SER A 19 -5.56 -2.02 16.92
C SER A 19 -4.72 -1.72 15.68
N PHE A 20 -3.42 -1.50 15.89
CA PHE A 20 -2.43 -1.80 14.86
C PHE A 20 -2.56 -3.30 14.61
N SER A 21 -3.46 -3.67 13.70
CA SER A 21 -3.50 -4.99 13.13
C SER A 21 -2.14 -5.19 12.47
N GLN A 22 -1.19 -5.77 13.21
CA GLN A 22 0.10 -6.14 12.67
C GLN A 22 -0.15 -7.06 11.48
N SER A 23 0.23 -6.60 10.30
CA SER A 23 0.10 -7.39 9.07
C SER A 23 0.93 -8.67 9.23
N LYS A 24 0.30 -9.83 9.01
CA LYS A 24 0.94 -11.14 9.11
C LYS A 24 1.56 -11.53 7.78
N LYS A 25 2.56 -12.41 7.81
CA LYS A 25 3.16 -13.02 6.62
C LYS A 25 2.06 -13.71 5.78
N GLY A 26 1.95 -13.34 4.51
CA GLY A 26 0.92 -13.85 3.59
C GLY A 26 -0.38 -13.03 3.54
N ASP A 27 -0.44 -11.89 4.25
CA ASP A 27 -1.55 -10.96 4.10
C ASP A 27 -1.62 -10.41 2.67
N LYS A 28 -2.84 -10.32 2.14
CA LYS A 28 -3.12 -9.76 0.82
C LYS A 28 -3.71 -8.37 0.98
N ILE A 29 -3.01 -7.40 0.43
CA ILE A 29 -3.43 -6.00 0.46
C ILE A 29 -3.90 -5.61 -0.93
N TYR A 30 -5.17 -5.26 -1.02
CA TYR A 30 -5.80 -4.80 -2.26
C TYR A 30 -5.89 -3.28 -2.22
N ILE A 31 -5.21 -2.60 -3.12
CA ILE A 31 -5.20 -1.13 -3.24
C ILE A 31 -6.16 -0.77 -4.36
N LEU A 32 -7.19 0.04 -4.07
CA LEU A 32 -8.00 0.61 -5.15
C LEU A 32 -7.23 1.75 -5.80
N PHE A 33 -7.07 1.68 -7.12
CA PHE A 33 -6.46 2.73 -7.92
C PHE A 33 -7.41 3.93 -8.02
N ASP A 34 -6.92 5.11 -7.69
CA ASP A 34 -7.65 6.38 -7.75
C ASP A 34 -7.16 7.18 -8.96
N ASN A 35 -7.98 7.22 -10.01
CA ASN A 35 -7.65 7.91 -11.27
C ASN A 35 -7.38 9.41 -11.12
N TYR A 36 -7.70 10.03 -9.97
CA TYR A 36 -7.46 11.45 -9.73
C TYR A 36 -6.12 11.73 -9.02
N LYS A 37 -5.56 10.75 -8.31
CA LYS A 37 -4.38 10.93 -7.43
C LYS A 37 -3.22 10.02 -7.79
N ASP A 38 -3.54 8.85 -8.32
CA ASP A 38 -2.58 7.84 -8.71
C ASP A 38 -2.26 7.95 -10.21
N LYS A 39 -1.09 7.45 -10.60
CA LYS A 39 -0.67 7.39 -12.01
C LYS A 39 -0.27 5.97 -12.38
N HIS A 40 -0.63 5.54 -13.58
CA HIS A 40 -0.23 4.24 -14.11
C HIS A 40 0.77 4.42 -15.24
N GLU A 41 2.03 4.05 -15.01
CA GLU A 41 3.10 4.12 -15.99
C GLU A 41 3.19 2.82 -16.79
N LYS A 42 2.48 2.77 -17.92
CA LYS A 42 2.39 1.58 -18.79
C LYS A 42 3.50 1.48 -19.84
N ASP A 43 4.04 2.64 -20.25
CA ASP A 43 4.87 2.79 -21.46
C ASP A 43 6.38 2.94 -21.16
N VAL A 44 6.77 2.69 -19.91
CA VAL A 44 8.16 2.68 -19.46
C VAL A 44 8.69 1.25 -19.41
N VAL A 45 10.02 1.09 -19.41
CA VAL A 45 10.70 -0.21 -19.31
C VAL A 45 10.21 -1.00 -18.09
N PHE A 46 10.04 -0.31 -16.96
CA PHE A 46 9.56 -0.88 -15.71
C PHE A 46 8.15 -0.41 -15.39
N LYS A 47 7.15 -1.16 -15.85
CA LYS A 47 5.76 -0.76 -15.67
C LYS A 47 5.40 -0.68 -14.18
N SER A 48 4.72 0.40 -13.77
CA SER A 48 4.36 0.59 -12.38
C SER A 48 3.08 1.38 -12.17
N TYR A 49 2.55 1.28 -10.96
CA TYR A 49 1.55 2.19 -10.43
C TYR A 49 2.21 3.11 -9.41
N LEU A 50 2.14 4.42 -9.66
CA LEU A 50 2.52 5.44 -8.70
C LEU A 50 1.30 5.75 -7.84
N ILE A 51 1.28 5.22 -6.62
CA ILE A 51 0.15 5.36 -5.69
C ILE A 51 0.43 6.51 -4.72
N CYS A 52 -0.48 7.47 -4.62
CA CYS A 52 -0.32 8.62 -3.73
C CYS A 52 -0.67 8.25 -2.28
N VAL A 53 0.30 8.38 -1.38
CA VAL A 53 0.21 8.10 0.06
C VAL A 53 0.87 9.25 0.82
N ASP A 54 0.11 9.92 1.69
CA ASP A 54 0.56 11.09 2.47
C ASP A 54 1.33 12.12 1.62
N ASP A 55 0.74 12.49 0.48
CA ASP A 55 1.25 13.47 -0.49
C ASP A 55 2.57 13.07 -1.20
N LYS A 56 2.96 11.79 -1.10
CA LYS A 56 4.09 11.22 -1.84
C LYS A 56 3.62 10.07 -2.73
N HIS A 57 4.27 9.88 -3.88
CA HIS A 57 4.03 8.71 -4.71
C HIS A 57 4.95 7.56 -4.29
N ILE A 58 4.34 6.42 -4.03
CA ILE A 58 5.04 5.15 -3.82
C ILE A 58 4.91 4.34 -5.10
N ASP A 59 6.03 3.83 -5.61
CA ASP A 59 6.03 3.00 -6.81
C ASP A 59 5.66 1.57 -6.48
N PHE A 60 4.68 1.04 -7.20
CA PHE A 60 4.26 -0.35 -7.19
C PHE A 60 4.53 -0.96 -8.58
N GLY A 61 5.72 -1.53 -8.75
CA GLY A 61 6.19 -2.13 -9.98
C GLY A 61 5.52 -3.47 -10.28
N TYR A 62 5.47 -3.84 -11.55
CA TYR A 62 5.06 -5.17 -11.98
C TYR A 62 5.73 -5.59 -13.29
N GLY A 63 6.04 -6.88 -13.41
CA GLY A 63 6.59 -7.45 -14.64
C GLY A 63 5.55 -7.54 -15.76
N THR A 64 6.00 -7.50 -17.01
CA THR A 64 5.12 -7.69 -18.19
C THR A 64 4.43 -9.05 -18.23
N ALA A 65 5.01 -10.06 -17.57
CA ALA A 65 4.46 -11.41 -17.45
C ALA A 65 3.35 -11.54 -16.39
N GLU A 66 3.17 -10.54 -15.52
CA GLU A 66 2.14 -10.60 -14.47
C GLU A 66 0.73 -10.56 -15.08
N LYS A 67 -0.04 -11.61 -14.82
CA LYS A 67 -1.40 -11.76 -15.36
C LYS A 67 -2.35 -10.77 -14.69
N VAL A 68 -3.20 -10.15 -15.49
CA VAL A 68 -4.30 -9.31 -14.99
C VAL A 68 -5.54 -10.16 -14.83
N GLU A 69 -6.09 -10.18 -13.61
CA GLU A 69 -7.33 -10.88 -13.31
C GLU A 69 -8.52 -9.92 -13.42
N LYS A 70 -9.53 -10.30 -14.21
CA LYS A 70 -10.75 -9.52 -14.41
C LYS A 70 -11.85 -10.01 -13.47
N LEU A 71 -12.40 -9.10 -12.67
CA LEU A 71 -13.39 -9.38 -11.63
C LEU A 71 -14.65 -8.53 -11.83
N LYS A 72 -15.83 -9.09 -11.53
CA LYS A 72 -17.09 -8.32 -11.45
C LYS A 72 -17.33 -7.71 -10.06
N GLN A 73 -16.78 -8.32 -9.02
CA GLN A 73 -16.96 -7.91 -7.63
C GLN A 73 -15.61 -7.78 -6.93
N LEU A 74 -15.55 -6.86 -5.98
CA LEU A 74 -14.34 -6.51 -5.26
C LEU A 74 -14.44 -6.99 -3.82
N LYS A 75 -13.36 -7.57 -3.29
CA LYS A 75 -13.26 -7.92 -1.87
C LYS A 75 -12.37 -6.90 -1.17
N TYR A 76 -12.97 -6.12 -0.27
CA TYR A 76 -12.33 -5.26 0.73
C TYR A 76 -11.08 -4.50 0.26
N PRO A 77 -11.20 -3.59 -0.71
CA PRO A 77 -10.07 -2.77 -1.12
C PRO A 77 -9.72 -1.76 -0.02
N ILE A 78 -8.45 -1.40 0.07
CA ILE A 78 -7.97 -0.24 0.80
C ILE A 78 -8.16 0.98 -0.10
N THR A 79 -9.06 1.86 0.31
CA THR A 79 -9.26 3.20 -0.26
C THR A 79 -8.68 4.30 0.65
N ASN A 80 -8.47 3.99 1.93
CA ASN A 80 -7.89 4.92 2.89
C ASN A 80 -6.35 4.94 2.79
N ARG A 81 -5.80 6.05 2.28
CA ARG A 81 -4.35 6.22 2.09
C ARG A 81 -3.55 6.24 3.38
N LYS A 82 -4.09 6.76 4.48
CA LYS A 82 -3.43 6.72 5.81
C LYS A 82 -3.26 5.28 6.31
N LYS A 83 -4.26 4.42 6.05
CA LYS A 83 -4.16 2.99 6.37
C LYS A 83 -3.09 2.31 5.53
N LEU A 84 -3.01 2.65 4.24
CA LEU A 84 -1.95 2.13 3.35
C LEU A 84 -0.56 2.58 3.82
N SER A 85 -0.41 3.86 4.19
CA SER A 85 0.83 4.41 4.78
C SER A 85 1.30 3.61 6.00
N ALA A 86 0.39 3.37 6.95
CA ALA A 86 0.70 2.59 8.13
C ALA A 86 1.10 1.14 7.80
N ILE A 87 0.45 0.49 6.82
CA ILE A 87 0.81 -0.87 6.41
C ILE A 87 2.22 -0.89 5.81
N ILE A 88 2.54 0.04 4.91
CA ILE A 88 3.86 0.11 4.27
C ILE A 88 4.94 0.41 5.31
N ALA A 89 4.69 1.33 6.25
CA ALA A 89 5.64 1.65 7.31
C ALA A 89 5.92 0.48 8.27
N ASN A 90 4.96 -0.45 8.44
CA ASN A 90 5.10 -1.64 9.27
C ASN A 90 5.61 -2.87 8.52
N ASP A 91 5.72 -2.81 7.18
CA ASP A 91 6.25 -3.92 6.39
C ASP A 91 7.77 -3.97 6.55
N PHE A 92 8.22 -4.60 7.64
CA PHE A 92 9.64 -4.88 7.85
C PHE A 92 10.15 -5.82 6.76
N PHE A 93 11.05 -5.30 5.93
CA PHE A 93 11.61 -5.91 4.71
C PHE A 93 11.94 -7.40 4.82
N GLU A 94 12.40 -7.86 5.98
CA GLU A 94 12.94 -9.22 6.16
C GLU A 94 11.92 -10.27 6.63
N ASN A 95 10.78 -9.87 7.22
CA ASN A 95 9.90 -10.83 7.94
C ASN A 95 8.47 -10.96 7.42
N ASN A 96 7.95 -9.92 6.78
CA ASN A 96 6.56 -9.91 6.30
C ASN A 96 6.53 -10.04 4.78
N LYS A 97 6.06 -11.19 4.28
CA LYS A 97 5.76 -11.40 2.85
C LYS A 97 4.33 -10.92 2.57
N ILE A 98 4.09 -9.61 2.65
CA ILE A 98 2.80 -9.03 2.28
C ILE A 98 2.69 -9.08 0.75
N GLU A 99 1.56 -9.55 0.23
CA GLU A 99 1.26 -9.50 -1.20
C GLU A 99 0.41 -8.28 -1.51
N PHE A 100 0.91 -7.40 -2.37
CA PHE A 100 0.17 -6.24 -2.82
C PHE A 100 -0.50 -6.49 -4.17
N TYR A 101 -1.72 -5.97 -4.30
CA TYR A 101 -2.49 -6.00 -5.53
C TYR A 101 -3.07 -4.61 -5.78
N VAL A 102 -2.82 -4.04 -6.95
CA VAL A 102 -3.51 -2.83 -7.40
C VAL A 102 -4.74 -3.23 -8.20
N ILE A 103 -5.86 -2.54 -7.95
CA ILE A 103 -7.14 -2.81 -8.58
C ILE A 103 -7.62 -1.55 -9.30
N GLU A 104 -7.70 -1.63 -10.62
CA GLU A 104 -8.18 -0.56 -11.49
C GLU A 104 -9.63 -0.84 -11.89
N LYS A 105 -10.53 0.14 -11.70
CA LYS A 105 -11.92 0.02 -12.16
C LYS A 105 -12.03 0.55 -13.59
N VAL A 106 -12.48 -0.30 -14.51
CA VAL A 106 -12.70 0.05 -15.92
C VAL A 106 -14.10 -0.39 -16.33
N GLY A 107 -15.00 0.57 -16.50
CA GLY A 107 -16.43 0.32 -16.68
C GLY A 107 -17.00 -0.48 -15.52
N ASP A 108 -17.64 -1.61 -15.83
CA ASP A 108 -18.28 -2.50 -14.85
C ASP A 108 -17.34 -3.55 -14.25
N TYR A 109 -16.04 -3.49 -14.56
CA TYR A 109 -15.08 -4.51 -14.15
C TYR A 109 -13.93 -3.93 -13.33
N TYR A 110 -13.38 -4.80 -12.48
CA TYR A 110 -12.18 -4.56 -11.70
C TYR A 110 -11.04 -5.40 -12.27
N TYR A 111 -9.94 -4.73 -12.60
CA TYR A 111 -8.72 -5.34 -13.12
C TYR A 111 -7.72 -5.39 -11.99
N LYS A 112 -7.49 -6.58 -11.45
CA LYS A 112 -6.58 -6.84 -10.34
C LYS A 112 -5.23 -7.27 -10.90
N ARG A 113 -4.16 -6.57 -10.49
CA ARG A 113 -2.78 -6.93 -10.82
C ARG A 113 -1.97 -7.06 -9.55
N ARG A 114 -1.18 -8.13 -9.44
CA ARG A 114 -0.16 -8.27 -8.40
C ARG A 114 0.96 -7.28 -8.66
N VAL A 115 1.42 -6.61 -7.62
CA VAL A 115 2.48 -5.60 -7.70
C VAL A 115 3.49 -5.79 -6.57
N ASP A 116 4.68 -5.24 -6.76
CA ASP A 116 5.72 -5.19 -5.75
C ASP A 116 6.25 -3.76 -5.64
N TYR A 117 6.12 -3.16 -4.45
CA TYR A 117 6.66 -1.82 -4.20
C TYR A 117 8.15 -1.83 -3.85
N ARG A 118 8.71 -3.02 -3.63
CA ARG A 118 10.13 -3.24 -3.35
C ARG A 118 10.98 -3.18 -4.61
N PHE A 119 10.35 -3.28 -5.79
CA PHE A 119 11.03 -3.25 -7.09
C PHE A 119 11.84 -1.96 -7.33
N ARG A 120 11.62 -0.89 -6.55
CA ARG A 120 12.33 0.39 -6.76
C ARG A 120 12.99 1.00 -5.52
N MET A 121 12.80 0.48 -4.31
CA MET A 121 13.47 1.07 -3.13
C MET A 121 14.98 0.75 -3.10
N GLU A 122 15.42 -0.38 -3.66
CA GLU A 122 16.84 -0.76 -3.72
C GLU A 122 17.55 -0.25 -4.99
N GLU A 123 16.84 0.00 -6.09
CA GLU A 123 17.43 0.48 -7.36
C GLU A 123 17.45 2.01 -7.50
N HIS A 124 16.79 2.75 -6.61
CA HIS A 124 16.84 4.22 -6.56
C HIS A 124 17.94 4.76 -5.62
N ASP A 125 18.93 3.94 -5.25
CA ASP A 125 20.15 4.43 -4.63
C ASP A 125 21.09 4.96 -5.73
N GLU A 126 21.48 6.23 -5.62
CA GLU A 126 22.04 7.09 -6.68
C GLU A 126 23.40 6.63 -7.26
N SER A 127 23.94 5.50 -6.77
CA SER A 127 25.22 4.93 -7.17
C SER A 127 25.25 4.37 -8.60
N PHE A 128 24.10 3.98 -9.18
CA PHE A 128 24.06 3.43 -10.54
C PHE A 128 24.24 4.49 -11.64
N TRP A 129 23.96 5.77 -11.33
CA TRP A 129 24.09 6.87 -12.29
C TRP A 129 25.51 7.45 -12.37
N HIS A 130 26.39 7.15 -11.41
CA HIS A 130 27.75 7.69 -11.37
C HIS A 130 28.85 6.77 -11.94
N GLN A 131 28.51 5.58 -12.46
CA GLN A 131 29.51 4.66 -13.05
C GLN A 131 29.43 4.50 -14.58
N LYS A 132 28.67 5.36 -15.27
CA LYS A 132 28.66 5.37 -16.75
C LYS A 132 28.88 6.73 -17.38
N VAL A 133 29.73 7.60 -16.82
CA VAL A 133 30.42 8.61 -17.63
C VAL A 133 31.82 8.90 -17.07
N LYS A 134 32.82 8.43 -17.84
CA LYS A 134 34.29 8.57 -17.76
C LYS A 134 35.06 7.48 -17.02
#